data_AF-A0A654D8J2-F1
#
_entry.id   AF-A0A654D8J2-F1
#
_cell.length_a   1.000
_cell.length_b   1.000
_cell.length_c   1.000
_cell.angle_alpha   90.00
_cell.angle_beta   90.00
_cell.angle_gamma   90.00
#
_symmetry.space_group_name_H-M   'P 1'
#
loop_
_entity.id
_entity.type
_entity.pdbx_description
1 polymer ?
#
loop_
_entity_poly.entity_id
_entity_poly.type
_entity_poly.pdbx_seq_one_letter_code
_entity_poly.pdbx_strand_id
1 'polypeptide(L)'
;MKNFVLLLLTFLCIPAHAQDKLASTDLAYPDLIPTLMQNSLYGYSDKSLNIKIKALFEKAELFEADYNFQLFHVNNAEIIKYGTADYAWVLFNGERYRIDKKGTRVYKYNPTDFKTGETTIYLYKNSTVYYSDNIDQNTLFQHIRDNRNGKQLFPDEQSIQEFRTKNKELIEEGVKLVFQPKRKEIPYIDFTSEHTLLKGIKNSETNQIVVKAKYANIEELYNNPLREQQYPLFIGYRGDLDKEIYVGLNGTEYYIKD
;
A
#
# COMPACT_ATOMS: atom_id res chain seq x y z
N MET A 1 27.29 -70.99 2.28
CA MET A 1 27.37 -69.88 3.26
C MET A 1 27.51 -68.58 2.51
N LYS A 2 26.65 -67.61 2.85
CA LYS A 2 26.68 -66.15 2.58
C LYS A 2 26.53 -65.68 1.12
N ASN A 3 25.26 -65.48 0.76
CA ASN A 3 24.80 -64.47 -0.20
C ASN A 3 25.28 -63.08 0.24
N PHE A 4 25.91 -62.33 -0.66
CA PHE A 4 26.28 -60.93 -0.45
C PHE A 4 25.21 -60.07 -1.12
N VAL A 5 24.23 -59.59 -0.35
CA VAL A 5 23.24 -58.61 -0.81
C VAL A 5 23.89 -57.23 -0.67
N LEU A 6 24.19 -56.60 -1.81
CA LEU A 6 24.65 -55.23 -1.88
C LEU A 6 23.42 -54.31 -1.70
N LEU A 7 23.26 -53.75 -0.50
CA LEU A 7 22.19 -52.81 -0.19
C LEU A 7 22.58 -51.42 -0.74
N LEU A 8 22.00 -51.03 -1.87
CA LEU A 8 22.16 -49.69 -2.45
C LEU A 8 21.30 -48.70 -1.65
N LEU A 9 21.92 -47.94 -0.74
CA LEU A 9 21.27 -46.81 -0.07
C LEU A 9 21.17 -45.62 -1.05
N THR A 10 20.09 -45.58 -1.83
CA THR A 10 19.70 -44.37 -2.54
C THR A 10 19.12 -43.39 -1.52
N PHE A 11 19.92 -42.42 -1.07
CA PHE A 11 19.42 -41.20 -0.47
C PHE A 11 18.64 -40.43 -1.53
N LEU A 12 17.33 -40.68 -1.61
CA LEU A 12 16.38 -39.76 -2.22
C LEU A 12 16.36 -38.51 -1.33
N CYS A 13 17.18 -37.52 -1.67
CA CYS A 13 16.97 -36.15 -1.21
C CYS A 13 15.65 -35.67 -1.82
N ILE A 14 14.54 -35.96 -1.15
CA ILE A 14 13.28 -35.30 -1.41
C ILE A 14 13.53 -33.83 -1.05
N PRO A 15 13.44 -32.87 -1.98
CA PRO A 15 13.43 -31.48 -1.59
C PRO A 15 12.20 -31.29 -0.71
N ALA A 16 12.43 -31.13 0.60
CA ALA A 16 11.41 -30.63 1.49
C ALA A 16 11.10 -29.19 1.02
N HIS A 17 10.16 -29.07 0.09
CA HIS A 17 9.35 -27.86 -0.03
C HIS A 17 8.47 -27.79 1.22
N ALA A 18 9.09 -27.56 2.37
CA ALA A 18 8.44 -26.95 3.52
C ALA A 18 8.24 -25.47 3.17
N GLN A 19 7.35 -25.22 2.22
CA GLN A 19 6.74 -23.91 2.09
C GLN A 19 5.75 -23.84 3.24
N ASP A 20 6.27 -23.47 4.41
CA ASP A 20 5.44 -23.26 5.59
C ASP A 20 4.33 -22.28 5.21
N LYS A 21 3.12 -22.82 5.21
CA LYS A 21 1.87 -22.20 4.81
C LYS A 21 1.35 -21.27 5.90
N LEU A 22 2.25 -20.68 6.67
CA LEU A 22 1.96 -20.11 7.98
C LEU A 22 2.65 -18.76 8.18
N ALA A 23 2.51 -17.86 7.23
CA ALA A 23 2.95 -16.50 7.41
C ALA A 23 2.14 -15.56 6.50
N SER A 24 1.22 -14.78 7.10
CA SER A 24 0.34 -13.75 6.49
C SER A 24 -1.02 -14.21 5.93
N THR A 25 -1.95 -14.60 6.80
CA THR A 25 -3.40 -14.67 6.45
C THR A 25 -4.23 -13.49 6.93
N ASP A 26 -3.67 -12.59 7.74
CA ASP A 26 -4.46 -11.53 8.40
C ASP A 26 -4.50 -10.21 7.63
N LEU A 27 -3.58 -10.00 6.67
CA LEU A 27 -3.60 -8.81 5.84
C LEU A 27 -4.50 -9.02 4.62
N ALA A 28 -5.48 -8.13 4.45
CA ALA A 28 -6.26 -8.07 3.22
C ALA A 28 -5.34 -7.72 2.04
N TYR A 29 -5.62 -8.27 0.86
CA TYR A 29 -5.03 -7.79 -0.40
C TYR A 29 -5.88 -6.66 -0.99
N PRO A 30 -5.32 -5.74 -1.79
CA PRO A 30 -6.12 -4.82 -2.57
C PRO A 30 -6.90 -5.56 -3.66
N ASP A 31 -8.08 -5.06 -4.01
CA ASP A 31 -8.88 -5.61 -5.11
C ASP A 31 -8.16 -5.50 -6.47
N LEU A 32 -7.47 -4.37 -6.66
CA LEU A 32 -6.76 -4.01 -7.89
C LEU A 32 -5.33 -3.62 -7.55
N ILE A 33 -4.38 -4.27 -8.19
CA ILE A 33 -2.95 -4.11 -7.95
C ILE A 33 -2.30 -3.56 -9.22
N PRO A 34 -1.56 -2.44 -9.15
CA PRO A 34 -0.81 -1.96 -10.29
C PRO A 34 0.13 -3.04 -10.81
N THR A 35 0.02 -3.33 -12.09
CA THR A 35 0.73 -4.45 -12.73
C THR A 35 1.48 -3.92 -13.94
N LEU A 36 2.80 -4.12 -13.92
CA LEU A 36 3.66 -3.74 -15.04
C LEU A 36 3.48 -4.75 -16.18
N MET A 37 3.24 -4.28 -17.40
CA MET A 37 3.16 -5.14 -18.58
C MET A 37 4.42 -5.00 -19.44
N GLN A 38 4.60 -5.89 -20.40
CA GLN A 38 5.78 -5.91 -21.28
C GLN A 38 5.98 -4.62 -22.10
N ASN A 39 4.92 -3.86 -22.36
CA ASN A 39 5.02 -2.54 -23.00
C ASN A 39 5.58 -1.45 -22.07
N SER A 40 6.10 -1.81 -20.89
CA SER A 40 6.64 -0.90 -19.87
C SER A 40 5.62 0.10 -19.30
N LEU A 41 4.33 -0.18 -19.48
CA LEU A 41 3.21 0.56 -18.91
C LEU A 41 2.52 -0.27 -17.83
N TYR A 42 1.85 0.43 -16.93
CA TYR A 42 1.05 -0.14 -15.86
C TYR A 42 -0.41 -0.22 -16.27
N GLY A 43 -1.01 -1.36 -15.96
CA GLY A 43 -2.45 -1.56 -15.84
C GLY A 43 -2.79 -1.99 -14.42
N TYR A 44 -3.93 -2.65 -14.26
CA TYR A 44 -4.31 -3.24 -12.97
C TYR A 44 -4.80 -4.67 -13.16
N SER A 45 -4.37 -5.56 -12.27
CA SER A 45 -4.88 -6.92 -12.17
C SER A 45 -5.50 -7.17 -10.80
N ASP A 46 -6.26 -8.25 -10.68
CA ASP A 46 -6.54 -8.81 -9.34
C ASP A 46 -5.32 -9.56 -8.79
N LYS A 47 -5.42 -10.06 -7.55
CA LYS A 47 -4.37 -10.86 -6.88
C LYS A 47 -3.96 -12.14 -7.62
N SER A 48 -4.76 -12.59 -8.59
CA SER A 48 -4.51 -13.76 -9.42
C SER A 48 -3.95 -13.40 -10.80
N LEU A 49 -3.48 -12.15 -10.98
CA LEU A 49 -2.94 -11.62 -12.23
C LEU A 49 -3.96 -11.58 -13.39
N ASN A 50 -5.26 -11.65 -13.12
CA ASN A 50 -6.25 -11.40 -14.17
C ASN A 50 -6.36 -9.90 -14.42
N ILE A 51 -6.06 -9.48 -15.64
CA ILE A 51 -6.13 -8.07 -16.05
C ILE A 51 -7.56 -7.54 -15.91
N LYS A 52 -7.71 -6.42 -15.19
CA LYS A 52 -8.97 -5.68 -15.03
C LYS A 52 -8.92 -4.34 -15.75
N ILE A 53 -7.75 -3.70 -15.77
CA ILE A 53 -7.50 -2.44 -16.50
C ILE A 53 -6.28 -2.66 -17.38
N LYS A 54 -6.41 -2.37 -18.68
CA LYS A 54 -5.33 -2.50 -19.65
C LYS A 54 -4.17 -1.57 -19.30
N ALA A 55 -2.95 -1.96 -19.67
CA ALA A 55 -1.79 -1.12 -19.45
C ALA A 55 -1.74 0.08 -20.37
N LEU A 56 -1.92 1.25 -19.77
CA LEU A 56 -1.99 2.55 -20.44
C LEU A 56 -1.19 3.63 -19.71
N PHE A 57 -0.69 3.34 -18.51
CA PHE A 57 -0.17 4.36 -17.60
C PHE A 57 1.35 4.23 -17.41
N GLU A 58 2.05 5.36 -17.35
CA GLU A 58 3.49 5.41 -17.11
C GLU A 58 3.84 5.09 -15.64
N LYS A 59 2.92 5.39 -14.73
CA LYS A 59 2.94 5.04 -13.30
C LYS A 59 1.52 4.79 -12.81
N ALA A 60 1.36 3.93 -11.81
CA ALA A 60 0.08 3.60 -11.21
C ALA A 60 0.25 3.30 -9.71
N GLU A 61 -0.55 3.97 -8.88
CA GLU A 61 -0.63 3.76 -7.44
C GLU A 61 -1.83 2.87 -7.08
N LEU A 62 -1.89 2.43 -5.82
CA LEU A 62 -3.01 1.66 -5.29
C LEU A 62 -4.31 2.50 -5.22
N PHE A 63 -5.43 1.79 -5.17
CA PHE A 63 -6.75 2.37 -4.87
C PHE A 63 -6.88 2.58 -3.36
N GLU A 64 -6.40 3.73 -2.89
CA GLU A 64 -6.38 4.11 -1.47
C GLU A 64 -6.82 5.56 -1.28
N ALA A 65 -7.21 5.90 -0.05
CA ALA A 65 -7.61 7.25 0.29
C ALA A 65 -6.41 8.21 0.15
N ASP A 66 -6.64 9.35 -0.48
CA ASP A 66 -5.68 10.42 -0.64
C ASP A 66 -6.14 11.67 0.14
N TYR A 67 -5.49 11.87 1.28
CA TYR A 67 -5.77 13.00 2.18
C TYR A 67 -5.39 14.37 1.61
N ASN A 68 -4.74 14.44 0.44
CA ASN A 68 -4.58 15.72 -0.27
C ASN A 68 -5.92 16.28 -0.75
N PHE A 69 -6.94 15.44 -0.92
CA PHE A 69 -8.28 15.90 -1.27
C PHE A 69 -9.14 16.27 -0.06
N GLN A 70 -8.58 16.28 1.15
CA GLN A 70 -9.35 16.54 2.37
C GLN A 70 -9.93 17.96 2.38
N LEU A 71 -11.11 18.14 3.00
CA LEU A 71 -11.89 19.39 3.01
C LEU A 71 -11.08 20.64 3.36
N PHE A 72 -10.11 20.53 4.27
CA PHE A 72 -9.28 21.67 4.71
C PHE A 72 -8.05 21.92 3.83
N HIS A 73 -7.79 21.06 2.85
CA HIS A 73 -6.64 21.14 1.96
C HIS A 73 -7.02 21.52 0.52
N VAL A 74 -8.31 21.50 0.17
CA VAL A 74 -8.80 21.87 -1.15
C VAL A 74 -9.45 23.25 -1.18
N ASN A 75 -9.33 23.94 -2.31
CA ASN A 75 -10.07 25.16 -2.63
C ASN A 75 -11.44 24.84 -3.27
N ASN A 76 -11.57 23.65 -3.88
CA ASN A 76 -12.79 23.18 -4.51
C ASN A 76 -13.33 21.93 -3.78
N ALA A 77 -14.47 22.05 -3.09
CA ALA A 77 -15.05 20.91 -2.37
C ALA A 77 -15.57 19.80 -3.29
N GLU A 78 -15.85 20.06 -4.56
CA GLU A 78 -16.37 19.06 -5.49
C GLU A 78 -15.35 17.97 -5.85
N ILE A 79 -14.06 18.25 -5.69
CA ILE A 79 -12.99 17.29 -5.99
C ILE A 79 -12.74 16.31 -4.86
N ILE A 80 -13.25 16.56 -3.63
CA ILE A 80 -13.01 15.73 -2.45
C ILE A 80 -13.33 14.25 -2.71
N LYS A 81 -14.43 13.99 -3.42
CA LYS A 81 -14.86 12.63 -3.80
C LYS A 81 -13.77 11.82 -4.50
N TYR A 82 -12.85 12.47 -5.23
CA TYR A 82 -11.78 11.79 -5.97
C TYR A 82 -10.63 11.32 -5.07
N GLY A 83 -10.54 11.79 -3.82
CA GLY A 83 -9.56 11.30 -2.85
C GLY A 83 -10.01 10.08 -2.05
N THR A 84 -11.16 9.50 -2.38
CA THR A 84 -11.63 8.25 -1.76
C THR A 84 -10.87 7.05 -2.32
N ALA A 85 -10.95 5.90 -1.64
CA ALA A 85 -10.33 4.64 -2.08
C ALA A 85 -11.01 4.01 -3.32
N ASP A 86 -12.04 4.66 -3.87
CA ASP A 86 -12.64 4.28 -5.16
C ASP A 86 -11.80 4.73 -6.36
N TYR A 87 -10.78 5.56 -6.12
CA TYR A 87 -9.92 6.09 -7.16
C TYR A 87 -8.43 5.86 -6.85
N ALA A 88 -7.61 5.81 -7.90
CA ALA A 88 -6.16 5.68 -7.82
C ALA A 88 -5.47 6.77 -8.63
N TRP A 89 -4.26 7.15 -8.22
CA TRP A 89 -3.40 8.00 -9.03
C TRP A 89 -2.72 7.21 -10.14
N VAL A 90 -2.68 7.81 -11.32
CA VAL A 90 -1.91 7.34 -12.46
C VAL A 90 -1.20 8.49 -13.15
N LEU A 91 -0.10 8.18 -13.83
CA LEU A 91 0.57 9.08 -14.77
C LEU A 91 0.21 8.67 -16.19
N PHE A 92 -0.34 9.58 -16.98
CA PHE A 92 -0.73 9.36 -18.37
C PHE A 92 -0.26 10.53 -19.23
N ASN A 93 0.62 10.27 -20.21
CA ASN A 93 1.23 11.28 -21.07
C ASN A 93 1.90 12.40 -20.25
N GLY A 94 2.65 12.03 -19.21
CA GLY A 94 3.31 12.98 -18.30
C GLY A 94 2.39 13.76 -17.36
N GLU A 95 1.07 13.53 -17.39
CA GLU A 95 0.10 14.23 -16.55
C GLU A 95 -0.54 13.30 -15.50
N ARG A 96 -0.80 13.83 -14.30
CA ARG A 96 -1.35 13.07 -13.18
C ARG A 96 -2.88 13.05 -13.23
N TYR A 97 -3.49 11.87 -13.16
CA TYR A 97 -4.95 11.69 -13.14
C TYR A 97 -5.42 10.78 -12.01
N ARG A 98 -6.62 11.03 -11.48
CA ARG A 98 -7.36 10.00 -10.74
C ARG A 98 -8.17 9.16 -11.73
N ILE A 99 -8.13 7.85 -11.56
CA ILE A 99 -8.95 6.90 -12.32
C ILE A 99 -9.91 6.14 -11.41
N ASP A 100 -11.06 5.74 -11.95
CA ASP A 100 -11.98 4.81 -11.27
C ASP A 100 -11.53 3.34 -11.41
N LYS A 101 -12.22 2.42 -10.72
CA LYS A 101 -11.96 0.97 -10.81
C LYS A 101 -12.23 0.35 -12.21
N LYS A 102 -12.73 1.13 -13.18
CA LYS A 102 -12.86 0.73 -14.60
C LYS A 102 -11.71 1.26 -15.46
N GLY A 103 -10.82 2.07 -14.90
CA GLY A 103 -9.72 2.73 -15.62
C GLY A 103 -10.12 4.04 -16.31
N THR A 104 -11.32 4.57 -16.04
CA THR A 104 -11.76 5.86 -16.57
C THR A 104 -11.03 6.97 -15.84
N ARG A 105 -10.35 7.87 -16.57
CA ARG A 105 -9.78 9.10 -16.01
C ARG A 105 -10.92 10.05 -15.62
N VAL A 106 -11.11 10.28 -14.33
CA VAL A 106 -12.24 11.06 -13.79
C VAL A 106 -11.83 12.44 -13.28
N TYR A 107 -10.55 12.63 -12.99
CA TYR A 107 -10.00 13.90 -12.54
C TYR A 107 -8.57 14.05 -13.04
N LYS A 108 -8.23 15.23 -13.54
CA LYS A 108 -6.88 15.64 -13.89
C LYS A 108 -6.35 16.53 -12.77
N TYR A 109 -5.16 16.25 -12.27
CA TYR A 109 -4.54 17.09 -11.24
C TYR A 109 -4.44 18.53 -11.71
N ASN A 110 -4.95 19.44 -10.88
CA ASN A 110 -4.82 20.86 -11.08
C ASN A 110 -4.35 21.51 -9.76
N PRO A 111 -3.15 22.11 -9.71
CA PRO A 111 -2.62 22.68 -8.48
C PRO A 111 -3.51 23.78 -7.89
N THR A 112 -4.32 24.49 -8.69
CA THR A 112 -5.21 25.55 -8.18
C THR A 112 -6.36 25.01 -7.33
N ASP A 113 -6.67 23.72 -7.45
CA ASP A 113 -7.72 23.09 -6.65
C ASP A 113 -7.29 22.84 -5.20
N PHE A 114 -6.00 23.01 -4.89
CA PHE A 114 -5.40 22.75 -3.58
C PHE A 114 -4.87 24.04 -2.94
N LYS A 115 -4.88 24.07 -1.60
CA LYS A 115 -4.33 25.18 -0.81
C LYS A 115 -2.80 25.19 -0.86
N THR A 116 -2.21 26.37 -0.69
CA THR A 116 -0.76 26.57 -0.75
C THR A 116 -0.12 26.38 0.63
N GLY A 117 0.42 25.19 0.87
CA GLY A 117 1.03 24.84 2.16
C GLY A 117 0.59 23.44 2.58
N GLU A 118 1.54 22.56 2.90
CA GLU A 118 1.25 21.20 3.33
C GLU A 118 1.55 21.05 4.82
N THR A 119 0.56 21.35 5.66
CA THR A 119 0.65 21.05 7.09
C THR A 119 -0.09 19.76 7.40
N THR A 120 0.61 18.73 7.88
CA THR A 120 -0.04 17.49 8.33
C THR A 120 -0.09 17.43 9.85
N ILE A 121 -1.29 17.34 10.42
CA ILE A 121 -1.52 17.15 11.85
C ILE A 121 -1.91 15.70 12.11
N TYR A 122 -1.10 15.02 12.91
CA TYR A 122 -1.37 13.65 13.30
C TYR A 122 -2.25 13.60 14.54
N LEU A 123 -3.53 13.27 14.36
CA LEU A 123 -4.46 13.06 15.47
C LEU A 123 -4.11 11.74 16.15
N TYR A 124 -4.10 11.72 17.48
CA TYR A 124 -3.93 10.53 18.31
C TYR A 124 -2.87 9.52 17.82
N LYS A 125 -1.75 10.03 17.31
CA LYS A 125 -0.70 9.24 16.65
C LYS A 125 -0.25 8.08 17.54
N ASN A 126 -0.16 6.88 16.96
CA ASN A 126 0.26 5.67 17.66
C ASN A 126 -0.61 5.29 18.87
N SER A 127 -1.85 5.81 18.96
CA SER A 127 -2.79 5.38 19.99
C SER A 127 -3.21 3.92 19.76
N THR A 128 -3.30 3.17 20.86
CA THR A 128 -3.93 1.85 20.92
C THR A 128 -5.35 1.92 21.51
N VAL A 129 -5.78 3.10 21.97
CA VAL A 129 -7.09 3.36 22.57
C VAL A 129 -8.10 3.79 21.50
N TYR A 130 -7.62 4.40 20.42
CA TYR A 130 -8.46 4.91 19.36
C TYR A 130 -8.25 4.11 18.07
N TYR A 131 -9.29 4.01 17.25
CA TYR A 131 -9.24 3.36 15.95
C TYR A 131 -10.04 4.16 14.92
N SER A 132 -9.72 3.96 13.64
CA SER A 132 -10.52 4.44 12.52
C SER A 132 -11.24 3.26 11.88
N ASP A 133 -12.55 3.35 11.73
CA ASP A 133 -13.38 2.33 11.08
C ASP A 133 -13.89 2.77 9.71
N ASN A 134 -13.88 4.07 9.42
CA ASN A 134 -14.39 4.63 8.18
C ASN A 134 -13.76 6.01 7.88
N ILE A 135 -13.99 6.50 6.67
CA ILE A 135 -13.68 7.85 6.23
C ILE A 135 -14.97 8.49 5.73
N ASP A 136 -15.26 9.70 6.18
CA ASP A 136 -16.37 10.49 5.63
C ASP A 136 -16.06 10.85 4.17
N GLN A 137 -16.91 10.43 3.24
CA GLN A 137 -16.65 10.56 1.81
C GLN A 137 -16.81 12.00 1.27
N ASN A 138 -17.45 12.88 2.05
CA ASN A 138 -17.66 14.28 1.68
C ASN A 138 -16.54 15.19 2.17
N THR A 139 -15.79 14.76 3.17
CA THR A 139 -14.75 15.56 3.83
C THR A 139 -13.37 14.92 3.83
N LEU A 140 -13.29 13.60 3.64
CA LEU A 140 -12.13 12.73 3.86
C LEU A 140 -11.54 12.82 5.27
N PHE A 141 -12.37 13.09 6.27
CA PHE A 141 -11.98 12.93 7.66
C PHE A 141 -12.20 11.50 8.12
N GLN A 142 -11.22 10.96 8.83
CA GLN A 142 -11.31 9.63 9.43
C GLN A 142 -12.23 9.63 10.64
N HIS A 143 -13.10 8.63 10.72
CA HIS A 143 -13.96 8.39 11.88
C HIS A 143 -13.16 7.76 13.01
N ILE A 144 -12.71 8.57 13.96
CA ILE A 144 -11.95 8.13 15.12
C ILE A 144 -12.91 7.76 16.25
N ARG A 145 -12.83 6.50 16.70
CA ARG A 145 -13.63 5.96 17.80
C ARG A 145 -12.77 5.52 18.98
N ASP A 146 -13.34 5.61 20.18
CA ASP A 146 -12.78 5.02 21.40
C ASP A 146 -13.08 3.52 21.45
N ASN A 147 -12.05 2.69 21.56
CA ASN A 147 -12.20 1.23 21.58
C ASN A 147 -12.85 0.70 22.87
N ARG A 148 -12.93 1.50 23.95
CA ARG A 148 -13.49 1.08 25.24
C ARG A 148 -15.02 1.16 25.26
N ASN A 149 -15.60 2.11 24.53
CA ASN A 149 -17.04 2.40 24.58
C ASN A 149 -17.68 2.65 23.21
N GLY A 150 -16.92 2.64 22.11
CA GLY A 150 -17.40 2.83 20.74
C GLY A 150 -17.77 4.27 20.37
N LYS A 151 -17.59 5.23 21.27
CA LYS A 151 -17.94 6.64 21.05
C LYS A 151 -17.08 7.22 19.91
N GLN A 152 -17.73 7.86 18.95
CA GLN A 152 -17.06 8.67 17.92
C GLN A 152 -16.55 9.96 18.54
N LEU A 153 -15.29 10.27 18.28
CA LEU A 153 -14.57 11.45 18.79
C LEU A 153 -14.21 12.45 17.69
N PHE A 154 -14.07 11.95 16.46
CA PHE A 154 -13.80 12.77 15.30
C PHE A 154 -14.26 12.03 14.03
N PRO A 155 -14.65 12.73 12.96
CA PRO A 155 -15.26 14.03 13.05
C PRO A 155 -16.63 13.91 13.73
N ASP A 156 -16.98 14.86 14.57
CA ASP A 156 -18.37 15.23 14.83
C ASP A 156 -18.53 16.73 14.51
N GLU A 157 -19.77 17.23 14.39
CA GLU A 157 -20.00 18.61 13.97
C GLU A 157 -19.34 19.62 14.92
N GLN A 158 -19.37 19.34 16.23
CA GLN A 158 -18.75 20.18 17.25
C GLN A 158 -17.22 20.22 17.11
N SER A 159 -16.56 19.07 16.99
CA SER A 159 -15.10 18.95 16.86
C SER A 159 -14.58 19.58 15.57
N ILE A 160 -15.31 19.47 14.46
CA ILE A 160 -14.99 20.20 13.22
C ILE A 160 -15.06 21.70 13.46
N GLN A 161 -16.15 22.20 14.05
CA GLN A 161 -16.33 23.63 14.27
C GLN A 161 -15.27 24.20 15.21
N GLU A 162 -14.99 23.51 16.32
CA GLU A 162 -13.92 23.90 17.24
C GLU A 162 -12.55 23.90 16.56
N PHE A 163 -12.26 22.88 15.75
CA PHE A 163 -10.99 22.80 15.01
C PHE A 163 -10.86 23.97 14.03
N ARG A 164 -11.93 24.30 13.30
CA ARG A 164 -11.98 25.45 12.38
C ARG A 164 -11.68 26.76 13.09
N THR A 165 -12.32 27.00 14.24
CA THR A 165 -12.12 28.24 15.00
C THR A 165 -10.71 28.35 15.56
N LYS A 166 -10.16 27.26 16.12
CA LYS A 166 -8.83 27.27 16.77
C LYS A 166 -7.67 27.34 15.77
N ASN A 167 -7.85 26.82 14.55
CA ASN A 167 -6.76 26.65 13.58
C ASN A 167 -7.01 27.40 12.27
N LYS A 168 -7.69 28.54 12.32
CA LYS A 168 -8.11 29.30 11.14
C LYS A 168 -6.97 29.57 10.15
N GLU A 169 -5.84 30.08 10.64
CA GLU A 169 -4.67 30.41 9.81
C GLU A 169 -4.08 29.17 9.12
N LEU A 170 -3.92 28.06 9.86
CA LEU A 170 -3.43 26.79 9.29
C LEU A 170 -4.38 26.21 8.24
N ILE A 171 -5.69 26.38 8.43
CA ILE A 171 -6.69 25.95 7.45
C ILE A 171 -6.66 26.85 6.21
N GLU A 172 -6.38 28.14 6.36
CA GLU A 172 -6.19 29.05 5.24
C GLU A 172 -4.97 28.65 4.39
N GLU A 173 -3.87 28.26 5.03
CA GLU A 173 -2.64 27.76 4.39
C GLU A 173 -2.75 26.33 3.83
N GLY A 174 -3.63 25.49 4.39
CA GLY A 174 -3.81 24.11 3.96
C GLY A 174 -3.34 23.12 5.02
N VAL A 175 -4.30 22.37 5.56
CA VAL A 175 -4.04 21.38 6.60
C VAL A 175 -4.67 20.04 6.26
N LYS A 176 -3.93 18.96 6.55
CA LYS A 176 -4.38 17.57 6.50
C LYS A 176 -4.41 17.00 7.91
N LEU A 177 -5.54 16.41 8.28
CA LEU A 177 -5.74 15.71 9.53
C LEU A 177 -5.66 14.22 9.26
N VAL A 178 -4.65 13.57 9.84
CA VAL A 178 -4.41 12.14 9.62
C VAL A 178 -4.32 11.44 10.97
N PHE A 179 -5.13 10.42 11.16
CA PHE A 179 -5.04 9.48 12.26
C PHE A 179 -4.33 8.21 11.78
N GLN A 180 -3.20 7.89 12.39
CA GLN A 180 -2.46 6.65 12.14
C GLN A 180 -2.50 5.81 13.42
N PRO A 181 -3.36 4.76 13.48
CA PRO A 181 -3.39 3.88 14.63
C PRO A 181 -2.08 3.11 14.73
N LYS A 182 -1.68 2.77 15.97
CA LYS A 182 -0.59 1.82 16.14
C LYS A 182 -1.04 0.44 15.66
N ARG A 183 -0.29 -0.16 14.75
CA ARG A 183 -0.53 -1.53 14.26
C ARG A 183 0.54 -2.46 14.79
N LYS A 184 0.20 -3.76 14.85
CA LYS A 184 1.18 -4.79 15.12
C LYS A 184 2.09 -4.89 13.88
N GLU A 185 3.37 -4.61 14.07
CA GLU A 185 4.36 -4.86 13.02
C GLU A 185 4.39 -6.34 12.67
N ILE A 186 4.52 -6.61 11.38
CA ILE A 186 4.72 -7.96 10.88
C ILE A 186 6.22 -8.25 10.92
N PRO A 187 6.65 -9.45 11.36
CA PRO A 187 8.06 -9.78 11.54
C PRO A 187 8.78 -10.03 10.21
N TYR A 188 8.61 -9.14 9.22
CA TYR A 188 9.33 -9.17 7.95
C TYR A 188 10.19 -7.92 7.85
N ILE A 189 11.43 -8.14 7.40
CA ILE A 189 12.41 -7.09 7.15
C ILE A 189 13.10 -7.37 5.83
N ASP A 190 13.59 -6.31 5.17
CA ASP A 190 14.49 -6.46 4.06
C ASP A 190 15.87 -6.97 4.50
N PHE A 191 16.58 -7.64 3.59
CA PHE A 191 17.98 -8.02 3.77
C PHE A 191 18.73 -7.86 2.45
N THR A 192 20.01 -7.54 2.52
CA THR A 192 20.88 -7.44 1.34
C THR A 192 21.72 -8.70 1.19
N SER A 193 21.71 -9.31 0.01
CA SER A 193 22.58 -10.43 -0.33
C SER A 193 24.02 -9.95 -0.52
N GLU A 194 24.98 -10.56 0.16
CA GLU A 194 26.40 -10.21 0.03
C GLU A 194 26.97 -10.53 -1.36
N HIS A 195 26.39 -11.51 -2.06
CA HIS A 195 26.87 -11.92 -3.39
C HIS A 195 26.36 -11.04 -4.53
N THR A 196 25.12 -10.53 -4.41
CA THR A 196 24.44 -9.81 -5.49
C THR A 196 24.20 -8.34 -5.18
N LEU A 197 24.33 -7.92 -3.91
CA LEU A 197 23.94 -6.62 -3.38
C LEU A 197 22.44 -6.28 -3.57
N LEU A 198 21.64 -7.26 -3.98
CA LEU A 198 20.20 -7.12 -4.12
C LEU A 198 19.50 -7.39 -2.79
N LYS A 199 18.33 -6.77 -2.63
CA LYS A 199 17.44 -6.90 -1.51
C LYS A 199 16.41 -8.01 -1.70
N GLY A 200 16.13 -8.73 -0.63
CA GLY A 200 15.03 -9.67 -0.48
C GLY A 200 14.31 -9.44 0.85
N ILE A 201 13.33 -10.29 1.18
CA ILE A 201 12.58 -10.21 2.44
C ILE A 201 12.76 -11.50 3.22
N LYS A 202 13.03 -11.37 4.52
CA LYS A 202 13.09 -12.50 5.44
C LYS A 202 12.23 -12.23 6.66
N ASN A 203 11.82 -13.31 7.31
CA ASN A 203 11.21 -13.24 8.62
C ASN A 203 12.31 -12.91 9.66
N SER A 204 12.11 -11.85 10.46
CA SER A 204 13.11 -11.36 11.43
C SER A 204 13.25 -12.27 12.66
N GLU A 205 12.21 -13.03 13.00
CA GLU A 205 12.19 -13.93 14.15
C GLU A 205 12.84 -15.29 13.83
N THR A 206 12.58 -15.82 12.63
CA THR A 206 13.04 -17.16 12.22
C THR A 206 14.24 -17.14 11.27
N ASN A 207 14.62 -15.97 10.74
CA ASN A 207 15.58 -15.79 9.64
C ASN A 207 15.20 -16.51 8.33
N GLN A 208 13.98 -17.04 8.21
CA GLN A 208 13.51 -17.67 6.99
C GLN A 208 13.41 -16.65 5.85
N ILE A 209 14.07 -16.91 4.73
CA ILE A 209 13.92 -16.10 3.51
C ILE A 209 12.54 -16.37 2.92
N VAL A 210 11.72 -15.33 2.85
CA VAL A 210 10.35 -15.39 2.30
C VAL A 210 10.36 -14.97 0.83
N VAL A 211 11.11 -13.91 0.52
CA VAL A 211 11.37 -13.47 -0.86
C VAL A 211 12.87 -13.41 -1.09
N LYS A 212 13.34 -14.12 -2.12
CA LYS A 212 14.77 -14.14 -2.49
C LYS A 212 15.24 -12.74 -2.88
N ALA A 213 16.53 -12.48 -2.64
CA ALA A 213 17.17 -11.23 -3.03
C ALA A 213 17.15 -11.04 -4.56
N LYS A 214 16.39 -10.05 -5.04
CA LYS A 214 16.15 -9.78 -6.45
C LYS A 214 15.97 -8.29 -6.81
N TYR A 215 15.81 -7.42 -5.82
CA TYR A 215 15.43 -6.02 -6.05
C TYR A 215 16.56 -5.08 -5.64
N ALA A 216 16.84 -4.03 -6.40
CA ALA A 216 17.87 -3.07 -5.98
C ALA A 216 17.40 -2.21 -4.80
N ASN A 217 16.09 -1.98 -4.70
CA ASN A 217 15.45 -1.33 -3.56
C ASN A 217 14.09 -1.97 -3.23
N ILE A 218 13.66 -1.84 -1.98
CA ILE A 218 12.36 -2.28 -1.48
C ILE A 218 11.72 -1.12 -0.71
N GLU A 219 10.46 -0.80 -1.03
CA GLU A 219 9.56 -0.02 -0.18
C GLU A 219 8.48 -0.95 0.37
N GLU A 220 8.43 -1.14 1.68
CA GLU A 220 7.43 -1.99 2.33
C GLU A 220 6.06 -1.30 2.35
N LEU A 221 4.98 -2.07 2.11
CA LEU A 221 3.61 -1.57 2.30
C LEU A 221 2.95 -2.17 3.55
N TYR A 222 3.39 -3.35 3.99
CA TYR A 222 2.82 -4.04 5.17
C TYR A 222 3.20 -3.43 6.53
N ASN A 223 4.34 -2.73 6.63
CA ASN A 223 4.80 -2.06 7.85
C ASN A 223 4.90 -0.53 7.68
N ASN A 224 4.36 0.04 6.60
CA ASN A 224 4.51 1.46 6.30
C ASN A 224 3.66 2.32 7.23
N PRO A 225 4.26 3.13 8.14
CA PRO A 225 3.48 3.97 9.04
C PRO A 225 2.80 5.12 8.31
N LEU A 226 3.22 5.47 7.10
CA LEU A 226 2.65 6.56 6.31
C LEU A 226 1.37 6.15 5.56
N ARG A 227 1.03 4.86 5.53
CA ARG A 227 -0.12 4.32 4.79
C ARG A 227 -1.21 3.80 5.71
N GLU A 228 -2.44 4.05 5.32
CA GLU A 228 -3.61 3.56 6.04
C GLU A 228 -3.90 2.08 5.87
N GLN A 229 -3.33 1.44 4.87
CA GLN A 229 -3.58 0.02 4.62
C GLN A 229 -2.25 -0.71 4.63
N GLN A 230 -2.26 -1.88 5.26
CA GLN A 230 -1.13 -2.79 5.31
C GLN A 230 -1.46 -3.95 4.40
N TYR A 231 -1.16 -3.78 3.12
CA TYR A 231 -1.24 -4.87 2.17
C TYR A 231 -0.04 -5.79 2.35
N PRO A 232 -0.16 -7.11 2.14
CA PRO A 232 0.98 -8.04 2.15
C PRO A 232 1.79 -7.91 0.86
N LEU A 233 2.10 -6.67 0.50
CA LEU A 233 2.77 -6.21 -0.70
C LEU A 233 3.98 -5.35 -0.33
N PHE A 234 4.93 -5.26 -1.24
CA PHE A 234 5.99 -4.26 -1.24
C PHE A 234 6.24 -3.81 -2.67
N ILE A 235 6.90 -2.67 -2.85
CA ILE A 235 7.36 -2.18 -4.14
C ILE A 235 8.84 -2.56 -4.26
N GLY A 236 9.17 -3.42 -5.23
CA GLY A 236 10.52 -3.83 -5.54
C GLY A 236 11.02 -3.15 -6.81
N TYR A 237 12.18 -2.50 -6.76
CA TYR A 237 12.81 -1.98 -7.97
C TYR A 237 13.61 -3.09 -8.68
N ARG A 238 13.16 -3.46 -9.88
CA ARG A 238 13.76 -4.47 -10.77
C ARG A 238 14.78 -3.80 -11.68
N GLY A 239 16.05 -3.93 -11.35
CA GLY A 239 17.14 -3.29 -12.09
C GLY A 239 17.29 -3.78 -13.53
N ASP A 240 16.90 -5.02 -13.82
CA ASP A 240 16.87 -5.56 -15.19
C ASP A 240 15.75 -4.98 -16.06
N LEU A 241 14.69 -4.46 -15.44
CA LEU A 241 13.58 -3.80 -16.11
C LEU A 241 13.69 -2.26 -16.05
N ASP A 242 14.55 -1.73 -15.18
CA ASP A 242 14.58 -0.30 -14.78
C ASP A 242 13.18 0.20 -14.36
N LYS A 243 12.48 -0.60 -13.55
CA LYS A 243 11.10 -0.34 -13.13
C LYS A 243 10.81 -0.78 -11.70
N GLU A 244 9.86 -0.10 -11.08
CA GLU A 244 9.22 -0.51 -9.84
C GLU A 244 8.09 -1.50 -10.14
N ILE A 245 8.00 -2.59 -9.38
CA ILE A 245 6.89 -3.53 -9.47
C ILE A 245 6.32 -3.80 -8.09
N TYR A 246 5.01 -4.03 -8.03
CA TYR A 246 4.39 -4.55 -6.82
C TYR A 246 4.73 -6.03 -6.70
N VAL A 247 5.00 -6.47 -5.47
CA VAL A 247 5.36 -7.86 -5.19
C VAL A 247 4.67 -8.31 -3.92
N GLY A 248 4.01 -9.47 -3.96
CA GLY A 248 3.44 -10.10 -2.79
C GLY A 248 4.51 -10.71 -1.89
N LEU A 249 4.24 -10.78 -0.58
CA LEU A 249 5.10 -11.50 0.37
C LEU A 249 5.28 -12.99 0.02
N ASN A 250 4.38 -13.56 -0.80
CA ASN A 250 4.54 -14.91 -1.36
C ASN A 250 5.52 -14.99 -2.55
N GLY A 251 6.17 -13.88 -2.92
CA GLY A 251 7.09 -13.77 -4.05
C GLY A 251 6.43 -13.57 -5.41
N THR A 252 5.11 -13.39 -5.47
CA THR A 252 4.39 -13.10 -6.72
C THR A 252 4.73 -11.68 -7.17
N GLU A 253 5.40 -11.55 -8.30
CA GLU A 253 5.64 -10.27 -8.96
C GLU A 253 4.41 -9.90 -9.80
N TYR A 254 3.88 -8.70 -9.61
CA TYR A 254 2.80 -8.14 -10.43
C TYR A 254 3.39 -7.56 -11.71
N TYR A 255 3.89 -8.47 -12.53
CA TYR A 255 4.47 -8.24 -13.84
C TYR A 255 3.99 -9.31 -14.82
N ILE A 256 3.52 -8.91 -16.00
CA ILE A 256 3.06 -9.83 -17.05
C ILE A 256 3.91 -9.62 -18.29
N LYS A 257 4.52 -10.73 -18.72
CA LYS A 257 5.22 -10.87 -19.99
C LYS A 257 4.21 -11.42 -20.98
N ASP A 258 3.92 -10.70 -22.05
CA ASP A 258 3.00 -11.15 -23.09
C ASP A 258 3.58 -12.37 -23.84
#